data_AF-A0A9E1EDX9-F1
#
_entry.id   AF-A0A9E1EDX9-F1
#
_cell.length_a   1.000
_cell.length_b   1.000
_cell.length_c   1.000
_cell.angle_alpha   90.00
_cell.angle_beta   90.00
_cell.angle_gamma   90.00
#
_symmetry.space_group_name_H-M   'P 1'
#
loop_
_entity.id
_entity.type
_entity.pdbx_description
1 polymer ?
#
loop_
_entity_poly.entity_id
_entity_poly.type
_entity_poly.pdbx_seq_one_letter_code
_entity_poly.pdbx_strand_id
1 'polypeptide(L)'
;MKKKVYLMILTLCIAFAGTACGTKEKAAEETKISEEKTEEKEDTKKSGEGTRLVSVKDIDKYITIGQYKGLSLEKVVETITDTEVEGSISQDLAMTKEEVKDGVVEEGDTVVVNYVGTENGKEFNGGSAENQEITIGSGGYIPGFEDGILGMKKGETKDVPLTFPEDYIEPSMAGKDVVFKITLQSFKRAPELNDDWVAKNTEYKTVEEYREGKKKLLQENAEQMADSILYQTAWNQVYEASEVKEYPEKDVKEAYAEFETQVKSYAKQGGMELEDYLESQQVSQEAFEEQCQEYAEARVKQNLILQGIMDAEGITLEDKESLAVQDELIQTYGVQDLAALIDTYGQTSVDITIGLIRVERFIVENANVEEKISENGTVGVSGNGSVSAEGEEAVEETEGTEETSPEETASEETPTVEQ
;
A
#
# COMPACT_ATOMS: atom_id res chain seq x y z
N MET A 1 19.75 18.89 16.36
CA MET A 1 19.70 18.30 15.02
C MET A 1 19.63 16.78 15.14
N LYS A 2 18.42 16.24 15.34
CA LYS A 2 18.08 14.83 15.15
C LYS A 2 16.68 14.84 14.55
N LYS A 3 16.57 14.27 13.34
CA LYS A 3 15.38 14.25 12.50
C LYS A 3 14.33 13.33 13.16
N LYS A 4 13.13 13.84 13.48
CA LYS A 4 11.96 13.01 13.78
C LYS A 4 11.24 12.78 12.44
N VAL A 5 11.50 11.63 11.83
CA VAL A 5 10.75 11.04 10.73
C VAL A 5 9.64 10.24 11.40
N TYR A 6 8.47 10.83 11.62
CA TYR A 6 7.28 10.12 12.15
C TYR A 6 5.95 10.68 11.62
N LEU A 7 5.98 11.44 10.53
CA LEU A 7 4.79 12.04 9.91
C LEU A 7 4.44 11.32 8.60
N MET A 8 4.27 9.99 8.66
CA MET A 8 3.93 9.15 7.49
C MET A 8 2.65 8.33 7.71
N ILE A 9 1.78 8.78 8.61
CA ILE A 9 0.44 8.22 8.84
C ILE A 9 -0.56 9.38 8.81
N LEU A 10 -0.75 10.00 7.65
CA LEU A 10 -1.88 10.92 7.45
C LEU A 10 -2.42 10.94 6.01
N THR A 11 -1.95 10.02 5.15
CA THR A 11 -2.37 9.90 3.75
C THR A 11 -2.73 8.47 3.37
N LEU A 12 -3.39 7.73 4.29
CA LEU A 12 -3.86 6.37 4.01
C LEU A 12 -5.27 6.13 4.56
N CYS A 13 -6.27 6.79 3.98
CA CYS A 13 -7.68 6.40 4.19
C CYS A 13 -8.53 6.37 2.90
N ILE A 14 -7.91 6.40 1.71
CA ILE A 14 -8.64 6.13 0.46
C ILE A 14 -7.83 5.16 -0.40
N ALA A 15 -7.75 3.90 0.04
CA ALA A 15 -7.44 2.76 -0.81
C ALA A 15 -7.82 1.46 -0.08
N PHE A 16 -9.04 0.95 -0.31
CA PHE A 16 -9.23 -0.36 -0.96
C PHE A 16 -10.73 -0.64 -1.16
N ALA A 17 -11.02 -1.01 -2.41
CA ALA A 17 -12.32 -1.37 -2.95
C ALA A 17 -12.81 -2.74 -2.46
N GLY A 18 -14.11 -2.96 -2.67
CA GLY A 18 -14.80 -4.19 -2.32
C GLY A 18 -14.28 -5.44 -3.05
N THR A 19 -14.32 -6.54 -2.31
CA THR A 19 -14.73 -7.87 -2.77
C THR A 19 -15.11 -8.67 -1.54
N ALA A 20 -16.41 -8.97 -1.35
CA ALA A 20 -16.88 -10.26 -0.80
C ALA A 20 -18.40 -10.26 -0.56
N CYS A 21 -19.05 -11.31 -1.07
CA CYS A 21 -20.47 -11.66 -0.96
C CYS A 21 -21.02 -11.74 0.47
N GLY A 22 -22.21 -11.16 0.65
CA GLY A 22 -23.41 -11.81 1.22
C GLY A 22 -23.39 -12.32 2.68
N THR A 23 -24.21 -11.72 3.55
CA THR A 23 -25.50 -12.27 4.03
C THR A 23 -26.13 -11.31 5.05
N LYS A 24 -27.43 -11.06 4.89
CA LYS A 24 -28.28 -10.22 5.74
C LYS A 24 -28.50 -10.84 7.13
N GLU A 25 -28.48 -10.04 8.20
CA GLU A 25 -29.59 -10.00 9.17
C GLU A 25 -29.60 -8.70 10.00
N LYS A 26 -30.81 -8.17 10.22
CA LYS A 26 -31.10 -6.91 10.94
C LYS A 26 -31.20 -7.14 12.44
N ALA A 27 -30.80 -6.15 13.23
CA ALA A 27 -31.52 -5.75 14.44
C ALA A 27 -31.27 -4.26 14.74
N ALA A 28 -32.33 -3.46 14.64
CA ALA A 28 -32.35 -2.05 15.02
C ALA A 28 -32.78 -1.94 16.49
N GLU A 29 -32.16 -1.04 17.25
CA GLU A 29 -32.73 -0.54 18.50
C GLU A 29 -32.57 0.98 18.55
N GLU A 30 -33.71 1.66 18.49
CA GLU A 30 -33.88 3.11 18.53
C GLU A 30 -33.51 3.64 19.93
N THR A 31 -32.80 4.77 20.01
CA THR A 31 -32.91 5.64 21.19
C THR A 31 -32.92 7.10 20.75
N LYS A 32 -34.11 7.70 20.84
CA LYS A 32 -34.37 9.14 20.66
C LYS A 32 -33.71 9.94 21.79
N ILE A 33 -32.98 10.99 21.44
CA ILE A 33 -32.71 12.10 22.36
C ILE A 33 -33.13 13.40 21.67
N SER A 34 -33.92 14.17 22.41
CA SER A 34 -34.66 15.35 22.00
C SER A 34 -33.78 16.57 21.79
N GLU A 35 -34.05 17.29 20.70
CA GLU A 35 -33.60 18.65 20.42
C GLU A 35 -34.17 19.65 21.46
N GLU A 36 -33.35 20.60 21.90
CA GLU A 36 -33.82 21.84 22.51
C GLU A 36 -33.28 23.03 21.69
N LYS A 37 -34.20 23.69 20.97
CA LYS A 37 -33.98 24.95 20.26
C LYS A 37 -33.80 26.09 21.25
N THR A 38 -32.82 26.96 21.01
CA THR A 38 -32.93 28.37 21.41
C THR A 38 -32.53 29.24 20.22
N GLU A 39 -33.51 29.99 19.71
CA GLU A 39 -33.32 31.05 18.72
C GLU A 39 -32.84 32.33 19.42
N GLU A 40 -31.79 32.95 18.88
CA GLU A 40 -31.63 34.40 18.96
C GLU A 40 -31.16 34.93 17.60
N LYS A 41 -31.92 35.88 17.07
CA LYS A 41 -31.67 36.57 15.80
C LYS A 41 -30.83 37.81 16.06
N GLU A 42 -29.75 37.98 15.28
CA GLU A 42 -29.28 39.30 14.92
C GLU A 42 -28.79 39.33 13.46
N ASP A 43 -29.10 40.44 12.80
CA ASP A 43 -29.19 40.62 11.35
C ASP A 43 -27.81 40.98 10.76
N THR A 44 -27.24 40.14 9.90
CA THR A 44 -26.13 40.54 9.01
C THR A 44 -26.08 39.65 7.77
N LYS A 45 -26.38 40.26 6.62
CA LYS A 45 -26.01 39.87 5.24
C LYS A 45 -25.86 38.37 4.94
N LYS A 46 -26.95 37.75 4.44
CA LYS A 46 -27.03 36.40 3.86
C LYS A 46 -25.79 36.00 3.04
N SER A 47 -24.90 35.22 3.66
CA SER A 47 -24.25 34.07 3.02
C SER A 47 -25.09 32.85 3.37
N GLY A 48 -25.28 31.89 2.45
CA GLY A 48 -26.12 30.72 2.69
C GLY A 48 -25.58 29.88 3.84
N GLU A 49 -26.37 29.64 4.88
CA GLU A 49 -26.03 28.68 5.94
C GLU A 49 -26.18 27.25 5.38
N GLY A 50 -25.19 26.80 4.60
CA GLY A 50 -24.97 25.39 4.30
C GLY A 50 -24.33 24.67 5.50
N THR A 51 -24.31 23.34 5.45
CA THR A 51 -23.66 22.50 6.46
C THR A 51 -22.18 22.88 6.61
N ARG A 52 -21.70 23.07 7.86
CA ARG A 52 -20.30 23.46 8.15
C ARG A 52 -19.50 22.27 8.68
N LEU A 53 -18.22 22.24 8.31
CA LEU A 53 -17.25 21.19 8.65
C LEU A 53 -16.36 21.54 9.85
N VAL A 54 -16.49 22.75 10.40
CA VAL A 54 -15.79 23.22 11.61
C VAL A 54 -16.75 23.98 12.52
N SER A 55 -16.43 24.05 13.81
CA SER A 55 -17.26 24.71 14.81
C SER A 55 -17.31 26.24 14.70
N VAL A 56 -16.37 26.85 13.97
CA VAL A 56 -16.19 28.30 13.90
C VAL A 56 -16.78 28.92 12.63
N LYS A 57 -17.34 30.13 12.76
CA LYS A 57 -17.94 30.88 11.64
C LYS A 57 -16.93 31.76 10.88
N ASP A 58 -15.99 32.37 11.60
CA ASP A 58 -15.05 33.34 11.05
C ASP A 58 -13.68 32.68 10.83
N ILE A 59 -13.53 31.99 9.68
CA ILE A 59 -12.36 31.16 9.37
C ILE A 59 -11.06 31.97 9.37
N ASP A 60 -11.10 33.22 8.91
CA ASP A 60 -9.93 34.10 8.80
C ASP A 60 -9.26 34.40 10.14
N LYS A 61 -9.96 34.23 11.26
CA LYS A 61 -9.36 34.35 12.61
C LYS A 61 -8.47 33.17 12.96
N TYR A 62 -8.76 31.99 12.43
CA TYR A 62 -8.11 30.73 12.82
C TYR A 62 -7.03 30.29 11.84
N ILE A 63 -7.14 30.67 10.57
CA ILE A 63 -6.18 30.25 9.54
C ILE A 63 -5.93 31.34 8.51
N THR A 64 -4.71 31.39 7.96
CA THR A 64 -4.42 32.03 6.68
C THR A 64 -4.30 30.92 5.64
N ILE A 65 -5.21 30.90 4.67
CA ILE A 65 -5.17 29.90 3.59
C ILE A 65 -4.13 30.34 2.56
N GLY A 66 -3.26 29.40 2.18
CA GLY A 66 -2.25 29.58 1.15
C GLY A 66 -2.84 29.78 -0.24
N GLN A 67 -1.98 29.94 -1.24
CA GLN A 67 -2.46 29.99 -2.63
C GLN A 67 -3.08 28.64 -3.02
N TYR A 68 -4.31 28.65 -3.52
CA TYR A 68 -5.04 27.45 -3.99
C TYR A 68 -5.56 27.56 -5.42
N LYS A 69 -5.33 28.70 -6.09
CA LYS A 69 -5.63 28.92 -7.51
C LYS A 69 -4.35 29.24 -8.27
N GLY A 70 -4.26 28.81 -9.51
CA GLY A 70 -3.11 29.02 -10.39
C GLY A 70 -1.86 28.27 -9.95
N LEU A 71 -2.01 27.17 -9.21
CA LEU A 71 -0.91 26.28 -8.85
C LEU A 71 -0.22 25.75 -10.10
N SER A 72 1.09 25.56 -10.06
CA SER A 72 1.82 24.86 -11.13
C SER A 72 1.91 23.39 -10.75
N LEU A 73 1.26 22.53 -11.52
CA LEU A 73 1.18 21.10 -11.26
C LEU A 73 1.67 20.32 -12.48
N GLU A 74 2.24 19.15 -12.25
CA GLU A 74 2.63 18.22 -13.31
C GLU A 74 1.82 16.93 -13.17
N LYS A 75 1.14 16.52 -14.23
CA LYS A 75 0.49 15.21 -14.33
C LYS A 75 1.38 14.31 -15.17
N VAL A 76 2.03 13.35 -14.53
CA VAL A 76 2.90 12.38 -15.21
C VAL A 76 2.14 11.07 -15.37
N VAL A 77 1.82 10.71 -16.62
CA VAL A 77 1.19 9.44 -16.96
C VAL A 77 2.26 8.47 -17.46
N GLU A 78 2.32 7.29 -16.85
CA GLU A 78 3.24 6.24 -17.28
C GLU A 78 2.71 5.55 -18.54
N THR A 79 3.61 5.28 -19.49
CA THR A 79 3.28 4.49 -20.69
C THR A 79 3.39 3.02 -20.37
N ILE A 80 2.33 2.27 -20.67
CA ILE A 80 2.37 0.82 -20.51
C ILE A 80 3.15 0.15 -21.64
N THR A 81 4.21 -0.55 -21.25
CA THR A 81 5.05 -1.35 -22.13
C THR A 81 4.44 -2.72 -22.41
N ASP A 82 4.83 -3.32 -23.53
CA ASP A 82 4.37 -4.67 -23.87
C ASP A 82 4.87 -5.71 -22.85
N THR A 83 6.02 -5.48 -22.21
CA THR A 83 6.52 -6.33 -21.12
C THR A 83 5.60 -6.34 -19.91
N GLU A 84 5.05 -5.19 -19.52
CA GLU A 84 4.10 -5.10 -18.41
C GLU A 84 2.77 -5.77 -18.75
N VAL A 85 2.34 -5.69 -20.01
CA VAL A 85 1.17 -6.42 -20.51
C VAL A 85 1.41 -7.93 -20.40
N GLU A 86 2.53 -8.44 -20.91
CA GLU A 86 2.85 -9.87 -20.81
C GLU A 86 3.04 -10.31 -19.35
N GLY A 87 3.59 -9.45 -18.49
CA GLY A 87 3.70 -9.69 -17.05
C GLY A 87 2.33 -9.84 -16.39
N SER A 88 1.38 -8.93 -16.68
CA SER A 88 0.01 -9.03 -16.17
C SER A 88 -0.70 -10.29 -16.67
N ILE A 89 -0.55 -10.63 -17.96
CA ILE A 89 -1.14 -11.86 -18.52
C ILE A 89 -0.52 -13.10 -17.87
N SER A 90 0.79 -13.09 -17.61
CA SER A 90 1.48 -14.18 -16.91
C SER A 90 0.94 -14.39 -15.50
N GLN A 91 0.57 -13.32 -14.79
CA GLN A 91 -0.10 -13.42 -13.49
C GLN A 91 -1.49 -14.07 -13.61
N ASP A 92 -2.27 -13.75 -14.64
CA ASP A 92 -3.57 -14.39 -14.87
C ASP A 92 -3.42 -15.89 -15.17
N LEU A 93 -2.42 -16.27 -15.95
CA LEU A 93 -2.09 -17.68 -16.22
C LEU A 93 -1.66 -18.39 -14.93
N ALA A 94 -0.85 -17.74 -14.10
CA ALA A 94 -0.44 -18.28 -12.81
C ALA A 94 -1.61 -18.46 -11.82
N MET A 95 -2.69 -17.71 -11.95
CA MET A 95 -3.93 -17.92 -11.18
C MET A 95 -4.81 -19.05 -11.72
N THR A 96 -4.53 -19.56 -12.92
CA THR A 96 -5.32 -20.60 -13.59
C THR A 96 -4.55 -21.91 -13.81
N LYS A 97 -3.55 -22.20 -12.95
CA LYS A 97 -2.75 -23.44 -13.07
C LYS A 97 -3.64 -24.69 -13.03
N GLU A 98 -3.40 -25.60 -13.96
CA GLU A 98 -4.10 -26.88 -14.06
C GLU A 98 -3.18 -28.04 -13.65
N GLU A 99 -3.75 -29.12 -13.08
CA GLU A 99 -2.96 -30.29 -12.67
C GLU A 99 -2.35 -31.00 -13.89
N VAL A 100 -1.03 -31.19 -13.87
CA VAL A 100 -0.30 -31.94 -14.90
C VAL A 100 -0.34 -33.43 -14.57
N LYS A 101 -0.92 -34.22 -15.48
CA LYS A 101 -1.05 -35.68 -15.29
C LYS A 101 0.16 -36.46 -15.78
N ASP A 102 0.72 -36.04 -16.91
CA ASP A 102 1.86 -36.68 -17.57
C ASP A 102 2.92 -35.62 -17.84
N GLY A 103 4.11 -35.78 -17.25
CA GLY A 103 5.19 -34.81 -17.36
C GLY A 103 6.19 -34.93 -16.22
N VAL A 104 7.11 -33.96 -16.18
CA VAL A 104 8.05 -33.76 -15.08
C VAL A 104 7.89 -32.34 -14.55
N VAL A 105 8.25 -32.13 -13.29
CA VAL A 105 8.26 -30.80 -12.67
C VAL A 105 9.27 -29.88 -13.37
N GLU A 106 8.85 -28.66 -13.64
CA GLU A 106 9.65 -27.57 -14.22
C GLU A 106 9.60 -26.33 -13.32
N GLU A 107 10.47 -25.37 -13.61
CA GLU A 107 10.48 -24.06 -12.95
C GLU A 107 9.11 -23.37 -13.05
N GLY A 108 8.63 -22.77 -11.95
CA GLY A 108 7.33 -22.09 -11.90
C GLY A 108 6.14 -23.01 -11.65
N ASP A 109 6.30 -24.33 -11.65
CA ASP A 109 5.25 -25.26 -11.24
C ASP A 109 4.92 -25.10 -9.75
N THR A 110 3.65 -25.32 -9.43
CA THR A 110 3.21 -25.46 -8.04
C THR A 110 3.07 -26.94 -7.73
N VAL A 111 3.99 -27.48 -6.94
CA VAL A 111 4.05 -28.89 -6.54
C VAL A 111 3.35 -29.12 -5.21
N VAL A 112 2.80 -30.32 -5.03
CA VAL A 112 2.40 -30.84 -3.73
C VAL A 112 3.35 -31.97 -3.38
N VAL A 113 4.11 -31.82 -2.30
CA VAL A 113 5.13 -32.79 -1.87
C VAL A 113 4.93 -33.23 -0.44
N ASN A 114 5.38 -34.44 -0.15
CA ASN A 114 5.67 -34.87 1.21
C ASN A 114 7.19 -34.94 1.34
N TYR A 115 7.76 -34.43 2.42
CA TYR A 115 9.18 -34.59 2.66
C TYR A 115 9.47 -34.95 4.11
N VAL A 116 10.57 -35.69 4.29
CA VAL A 116 11.11 -36.04 5.61
C VAL A 116 12.60 -35.72 5.61
N GLY A 117 12.99 -34.76 6.44
CA GLY A 117 14.36 -34.34 6.65
C GLY A 117 15.04 -35.16 7.74
N THR A 118 16.26 -35.63 7.46
CA THR A 118 17.06 -36.39 8.41
C THR A 118 18.47 -35.83 8.54
N GLU A 119 18.97 -35.78 9.77
CA GLU A 119 20.36 -35.49 10.10
C GLU A 119 20.98 -36.77 10.66
N ASN A 120 22.07 -37.27 10.06
CA ASN A 120 22.71 -38.52 10.48
C ASN A 120 21.73 -39.71 10.59
N GLY A 121 20.71 -39.75 9.73
CA GLY A 121 19.68 -40.79 9.69
C GLY A 121 18.58 -40.67 10.76
N LYS A 122 18.52 -39.56 11.51
CA LYS A 122 17.44 -39.26 12.46
C LYS A 122 16.63 -38.06 11.99
N GLU A 123 15.32 -38.16 12.06
CA GLU A 123 14.44 -37.01 11.80
C GLU A 123 14.68 -35.89 12.81
N PHE A 124 14.59 -34.66 12.34
CA PHE A 124 14.68 -33.46 13.19
C PHE A 124 13.36 -32.68 13.16
N ASN A 125 13.10 -31.92 14.22
CA ASN A 125 11.86 -31.16 14.35
C ASN A 125 11.79 -30.05 13.29
N GLY A 126 10.62 -29.87 12.67
CA GLY A 126 10.43 -28.94 11.55
C GLY A 126 11.00 -29.42 10.21
N GLY A 127 11.63 -30.60 10.16
CA GLY A 127 12.21 -31.17 8.93
C GLY A 127 11.24 -31.96 8.06
N SER A 128 9.99 -32.13 8.48
CA SER A 128 9.03 -33.00 7.78
C SER A 128 7.68 -32.29 7.57
N ALA A 129 7.09 -32.47 6.40
CA ALA A 129 5.76 -31.99 6.09
C ALA A 129 5.03 -32.96 5.13
N GLU A 130 3.70 -32.97 5.22
CA GLU A 130 2.84 -33.71 4.30
C GLU A 130 1.93 -32.74 3.55
N ASN A 131 1.70 -33.03 2.26
CA ASN A 131 0.88 -32.26 1.33
C ASN A 131 1.26 -30.77 1.28
N GLN A 132 2.55 -30.49 1.38
CA GLN A 132 3.06 -29.13 1.33
C GLN A 132 3.02 -28.62 -0.11
N GLU A 133 2.38 -27.48 -0.30
CA GLU A 133 2.34 -26.79 -1.59
C GLU A 133 3.54 -25.86 -1.71
N ILE A 134 4.33 -26.02 -2.78
CA ILE A 134 5.56 -25.26 -3.03
C ILE A 134 5.54 -24.78 -4.47
N THR A 135 5.85 -23.50 -4.70
CA THR A 135 6.12 -23.00 -6.06
C THR A 135 7.62 -23.09 -6.31
N ILE A 136 8.00 -23.85 -7.33
CA ILE A 136 9.40 -24.05 -7.70
C ILE A 136 9.97 -22.76 -8.30
N GLY A 137 11.11 -22.31 -7.78
CA GLY A 137 11.75 -21.04 -8.12
C GLY A 137 11.37 -19.88 -7.19
N SER A 138 10.65 -20.14 -6.09
CA SER A 138 10.18 -19.07 -5.20
C SER A 138 11.23 -18.61 -4.18
N GLY A 139 12.25 -19.43 -3.93
CA GLY A 139 13.33 -19.11 -2.99
C GLY A 139 12.91 -19.17 -1.52
N GLY A 140 11.80 -19.86 -1.21
CA GLY A 140 11.29 -20.00 0.15
C GLY A 140 11.94 -21.13 0.95
N TYR A 141 12.74 -21.98 0.29
CA TYR A 141 13.38 -23.15 0.88
C TYR A 141 14.91 -23.03 0.85
N ILE A 142 15.60 -23.88 1.62
CA ILE A 142 17.07 -23.89 1.63
C ILE A 142 17.62 -24.19 0.22
N PRO A 143 18.76 -23.59 -0.16
CA PRO A 143 19.35 -23.80 -1.48
C PRO A 143 19.48 -25.27 -1.85
N GLY A 144 19.12 -25.63 -3.09
CA GLY A 144 19.12 -27.01 -3.59
C GLY A 144 17.86 -27.82 -3.27
N PHE A 145 16.99 -27.38 -2.36
CA PHE A 145 15.75 -28.11 -2.05
C PHE A 145 14.80 -28.14 -3.25
N GLU A 146 14.50 -26.97 -3.82
CA GLU A 146 13.61 -26.84 -4.99
C GLU A 146 14.24 -27.50 -6.23
N ASP A 147 15.56 -27.36 -6.41
CA ASP A 147 16.32 -28.00 -7.50
C ASP A 147 16.23 -29.53 -7.46
N GLY A 148 16.16 -30.12 -6.26
CA GLY A 148 16.00 -31.56 -6.09
C GLY A 148 14.64 -32.08 -6.60
N ILE A 149 13.64 -31.21 -6.66
CA ILE A 149 12.28 -31.53 -7.13
C ILE A 149 12.17 -31.39 -8.65
N LEU A 150 12.98 -30.53 -9.28
CA LEU A 150 13.01 -30.39 -10.73
C LEU A 150 13.21 -31.75 -11.42
N GLY A 151 12.45 -31.95 -12.49
CA GLY A 151 12.48 -33.18 -13.27
C GLY A 151 11.79 -34.38 -12.59
N MET A 152 11.23 -34.26 -11.38
CA MET A 152 10.47 -35.36 -10.75
C MET A 152 9.16 -35.65 -11.49
N LYS A 153 8.79 -36.93 -11.55
CA LYS A 153 7.46 -37.37 -12.00
C LYS A 153 6.51 -37.56 -10.83
N LYS A 154 5.21 -37.43 -11.09
CA LYS A 154 4.17 -37.72 -10.09
C LYS A 154 4.38 -39.11 -9.47
N GLY A 155 4.41 -39.17 -8.14
CA GLY A 155 4.64 -40.38 -7.36
C GLY A 155 6.12 -40.77 -7.19
N GLU A 156 7.06 -40.03 -7.77
CA GLU A 156 8.49 -40.27 -7.59
C GLU A 156 8.94 -39.86 -6.18
N THR A 157 9.89 -40.61 -5.63
CA THR A 157 10.58 -40.29 -4.38
C THR A 157 12.08 -40.17 -4.64
N LYS A 158 12.69 -39.07 -4.18
CA LYS A 158 14.13 -38.82 -4.25
C LYS A 158 14.69 -38.51 -2.87
N ASP A 159 15.96 -38.88 -2.66
CA ASP A 159 16.75 -38.43 -1.52
C ASP A 159 17.64 -37.28 -1.99
N VAL A 160 17.45 -36.10 -1.40
CA VAL A 160 18.13 -34.86 -1.77
C VAL A 160 19.07 -34.46 -0.63
N PRO A 161 20.39 -34.66 -0.78
CA PRO A 161 21.37 -34.21 0.20
C PRO A 161 21.55 -32.70 0.10
N LEU A 162 21.41 -32.00 1.22
CA LEU A 162 21.49 -30.54 1.31
C LEU A 162 22.32 -30.14 2.52
N THR A 163 22.84 -28.91 2.50
CA THR A 163 23.52 -28.29 3.64
C THR A 163 22.76 -27.04 4.00
N PHE A 164 22.40 -26.90 5.28
CA PHE A 164 21.80 -25.66 5.77
C PHE A 164 22.80 -24.50 5.67
N PRO A 165 22.34 -23.29 5.31
CA PRO A 165 23.19 -22.09 5.35
C PRO A 165 23.84 -21.88 6.72
N GLU A 166 25.03 -21.26 6.73
CA GLU A 166 25.76 -20.95 7.97
C GLU A 166 25.02 -19.93 8.86
N ASP A 167 24.16 -19.12 8.26
CA ASP A 167 23.36 -18.07 8.89
C ASP A 167 21.90 -18.48 9.12
N TYR A 168 21.60 -19.78 9.10
CA TYR A 168 20.24 -20.27 9.25
C TYR A 168 19.62 -19.86 10.60
N ILE A 169 18.35 -19.45 10.57
CA ILE A 169 17.61 -18.87 11.71
C ILE A 169 17.59 -19.77 12.96
N GLU A 170 17.66 -21.08 12.76
CA GLU A 170 17.81 -22.06 13.83
C GLU A 170 19.30 -22.41 13.99
N PRO A 171 20.00 -21.88 15.02
CA PRO A 171 21.45 -22.06 15.15
C PRO A 171 21.86 -23.51 15.33
N SER A 172 20.93 -24.36 15.80
CA SER A 172 21.18 -25.80 15.92
C SER A 172 21.19 -26.53 14.58
N MET A 173 20.74 -25.91 13.48
CA MET A 173 20.73 -26.49 12.13
C MET A 173 21.73 -25.82 11.18
N ALA A 174 22.26 -24.65 11.52
CA ALA A 174 23.23 -23.92 10.69
C ALA A 174 24.44 -24.78 10.29
N GLY A 175 24.81 -24.73 9.01
CA GLY A 175 25.97 -25.43 8.43
C GLY A 175 25.87 -26.96 8.41
N LYS A 176 24.70 -27.53 8.77
CA LYS A 176 24.57 -28.99 8.89
C LYS A 176 24.16 -29.66 7.59
N ASP A 177 24.80 -30.79 7.33
CA ASP A 177 24.42 -31.71 6.26
C ASP A 177 23.20 -32.53 6.66
N VAL A 178 22.19 -32.52 5.79
CA VAL A 178 20.94 -33.26 5.94
C VAL A 178 20.54 -33.94 4.65
N VAL A 179 19.65 -34.91 4.76
CA VAL A 179 19.02 -35.54 3.59
C VAL A 179 17.52 -35.41 3.71
N PHE A 180 16.91 -34.82 2.69
CA PHE A 180 15.46 -34.76 2.54
C PHE A 180 14.99 -35.86 1.61
N LYS A 181 14.16 -36.77 2.13
CA LYS A 181 13.41 -37.72 1.32
C LYS A 181 12.14 -37.03 0.85
N ILE A 182 12.10 -36.62 -0.42
CA ILE A 182 10.98 -35.88 -1.02
C ILE A 182 10.18 -36.82 -1.91
N THR A 183 8.87 -36.83 -1.73
CA THR A 183 7.90 -37.57 -2.57
C THR A 183 6.94 -36.60 -3.21
N LEU A 184 6.90 -36.58 -4.55
CA LEU A 184 6.01 -35.73 -5.32
C LEU A 184 4.61 -36.34 -5.41
N GLN A 185 3.59 -35.65 -4.89
CA GLN A 185 2.20 -36.11 -4.92
C GLN A 185 1.48 -35.68 -6.20
N SER A 186 1.62 -34.41 -6.58
CA SER A 186 1.05 -33.83 -7.79
C SER A 186 1.74 -32.50 -8.08
N PHE A 187 1.50 -31.94 -9.26
CA PHE A 187 1.92 -30.57 -9.57
C PHE A 187 0.95 -29.94 -10.55
N LYS A 188 0.86 -28.61 -10.48
CA LYS A 188 0.05 -27.78 -11.36
C LYS A 188 0.96 -26.82 -12.12
N ARG A 189 0.61 -26.58 -13.38
CA ARG A 189 1.34 -25.68 -14.28
C ARG A 189 0.41 -24.63 -14.85
N ALA A 190 0.93 -23.41 -15.01
CA ALA A 190 0.21 -22.38 -15.72
C ALA A 190 -0.01 -22.82 -17.17
N PRO A 191 -1.22 -22.68 -17.73
CA PRO A 191 -1.45 -23.01 -19.13
C PRO A 191 -0.65 -22.06 -20.05
N GLU A 192 -0.39 -22.50 -21.28
CA GLU A 192 0.11 -21.60 -22.31
C GLU A 192 -0.99 -20.63 -22.75
N LEU A 193 -0.61 -19.38 -23.00
CA LEU A 193 -1.53 -18.39 -23.58
C LEU A 193 -1.90 -18.77 -25.01
N ASN A 194 -3.17 -18.97 -25.27
CA ASN A 194 -3.74 -19.21 -26.60
C ASN A 194 -5.21 -18.76 -26.65
N ASP A 195 -5.79 -18.72 -27.85
CA ASP A 195 -7.17 -18.25 -28.07
C ASP A 195 -8.20 -19.07 -27.29
N ASP A 196 -7.98 -20.39 -27.12
CA ASP A 196 -8.89 -21.25 -26.34
C ASP A 196 -8.87 -20.89 -24.85
N TRP A 197 -7.68 -20.62 -24.28
CA TRP A 197 -7.56 -20.16 -22.91
C TRP A 197 -8.23 -18.79 -22.74
N VAL A 198 -8.00 -17.86 -23.67
CA VAL A 198 -8.59 -16.51 -23.62
C VAL A 198 -10.10 -16.59 -23.66
N ALA A 199 -10.68 -17.34 -24.61
CA ALA A 199 -12.12 -17.49 -24.76
C ALA A 199 -12.79 -18.20 -23.57
N LYS A 200 -12.04 -19.03 -22.82
CA LYS A 200 -12.54 -19.75 -21.63
C LYS A 200 -12.49 -18.90 -20.36
N ASN A 201 -11.50 -18.01 -20.23
CA ASN A 201 -11.19 -17.34 -18.96
C ASN A 201 -11.40 -15.83 -18.97
N THR A 202 -11.68 -15.22 -20.12
CA THR A 202 -11.80 -13.77 -20.27
C THR A 202 -13.05 -13.39 -21.09
N GLU A 203 -13.32 -12.09 -21.22
CA GLU A 203 -14.38 -11.58 -22.11
C GLU A 203 -13.97 -11.51 -23.60
N TYR A 204 -12.67 -11.72 -23.89
CA TYR A 204 -12.10 -11.65 -25.23
C TYR A 204 -12.10 -13.01 -25.92
N LYS A 205 -11.88 -13.03 -27.24
CA LYS A 205 -11.89 -14.28 -28.02
C LYS A 205 -10.53 -14.71 -28.52
N THR A 206 -9.59 -13.77 -28.64
CA THR A 206 -8.26 -14.03 -29.17
C THR A 206 -7.18 -13.43 -28.28
N VAL A 207 -5.98 -13.98 -28.33
CA VAL A 207 -4.82 -13.46 -27.60
C VAL A 207 -4.55 -12.00 -27.92
N GLU A 208 -4.74 -11.60 -29.17
CA GLU A 208 -4.51 -10.21 -29.58
C GLU A 208 -5.53 -9.25 -28.95
N GLU A 209 -6.82 -9.59 -29.00
CA GLU A 209 -7.87 -8.80 -28.33
C GLU A 209 -7.62 -8.71 -26.82
N TYR A 210 -7.14 -9.80 -26.21
CA TYR A 210 -6.83 -9.81 -24.78
C TYR A 210 -5.66 -8.91 -24.43
N ARG A 211 -4.58 -8.94 -25.21
CA ARG A 211 -3.42 -8.07 -25.03
C ARG A 211 -3.79 -6.60 -25.19
N GLU A 212 -4.58 -6.26 -26.21
CA GLU A 212 -5.06 -4.88 -26.41
C GLU A 212 -5.95 -4.43 -25.23
N GLY A 213 -6.87 -5.28 -24.80
CA GLY A 213 -7.73 -5.04 -23.64
C GLY A 213 -6.93 -4.84 -22.35
N LYS A 214 -5.93 -5.69 -22.10
CA LYS A 214 -5.02 -5.57 -20.96
C LYS A 214 -4.18 -4.29 -21.02
N LYS A 215 -3.63 -3.95 -22.18
CA LYS A 215 -2.88 -2.69 -22.37
C LYS A 215 -3.74 -1.49 -22.05
N LYS A 216 -4.98 -1.48 -22.54
CA LYS A 216 -5.95 -0.41 -22.28
C LYS A 216 -6.28 -0.31 -20.78
N LEU A 217 -6.59 -1.43 -20.13
CA LEU A 217 -6.88 -1.48 -18.70
C LEU A 217 -5.71 -0.94 -17.86
N LEU A 218 -4.49 -1.39 -18.16
CA LEU A 218 -3.29 -0.93 -17.46
C LEU A 218 -3.05 0.57 -17.70
N GLN A 219 -3.31 1.08 -18.92
CA GLN A 219 -3.18 2.50 -19.24
C GLN A 219 -4.21 3.34 -18.49
N GLU A 220 -5.47 2.89 -18.43
CA GLU A 220 -6.53 3.53 -17.64
C GLU A 220 -6.16 3.56 -16.14
N ASN A 221 -5.57 2.50 -15.61
CA ASN A 221 -5.07 2.46 -14.23
C ASN A 221 -3.91 3.45 -14.01
N ALA A 222 -2.98 3.55 -14.95
CA ALA A 222 -1.87 4.52 -14.88
C ALA A 222 -2.38 5.97 -14.93
N GLU A 223 -3.40 6.25 -15.74
CA GLU A 223 -4.07 7.55 -15.80
C GLU A 223 -4.76 7.90 -14.48
N GLN A 224 -5.50 6.95 -13.89
CA GLN A 224 -6.15 7.13 -12.59
C GLN A 224 -5.13 7.37 -11.46
N MET A 225 -4.01 6.64 -11.48
CA MET A 225 -2.93 6.84 -10.51
C MET A 225 -2.31 8.24 -10.67
N ALA A 226 -2.05 8.66 -11.90
CA ALA A 226 -1.53 10.01 -12.20
C ALA A 226 -2.49 11.11 -11.72
N ASP A 227 -3.80 10.92 -11.91
CA ASP A 227 -4.82 11.83 -11.38
C ASP A 227 -4.80 11.88 -9.85
N SER A 228 -4.75 10.72 -9.18
CA SER A 228 -4.66 10.67 -7.71
C SER A 228 -3.42 11.41 -7.19
N ILE A 229 -2.27 11.24 -7.83
CA ILE A 229 -1.03 11.94 -7.48
C ILE A 229 -1.17 13.45 -7.73
N LEU A 230 -1.83 13.85 -8.82
CA LEU A 230 -2.09 15.26 -9.13
C LEU A 230 -2.94 15.92 -8.06
N TYR A 231 -4.08 15.32 -7.69
CA TYR A 231 -4.97 15.82 -6.64
C TYR A 231 -4.25 15.91 -5.28
N GLN A 232 -3.53 14.86 -4.90
CA GLN A 232 -2.76 14.85 -3.65
C GLN A 232 -1.68 15.94 -3.66
N THR A 233 -0.97 16.12 -4.76
CA THR A 233 0.06 17.16 -4.90
C THR A 233 -0.54 18.55 -4.78
N ALA A 234 -1.69 18.78 -5.42
CA ALA A 234 -2.42 20.04 -5.36
C ALA A 234 -2.85 20.36 -3.91
N TRP A 235 -3.49 19.40 -3.24
CA TRP A 235 -3.90 19.55 -1.84
C TRP A 235 -2.72 19.83 -0.93
N ASN A 236 -1.63 19.06 -1.04
CA ASN A 236 -0.43 19.23 -0.23
C ASN A 236 0.20 20.62 -0.41
N GLN A 237 0.28 21.15 -1.64
CA GLN A 237 0.77 22.51 -1.86
C GLN A 237 -0.07 23.56 -1.11
N VAL A 238 -1.39 23.42 -1.12
CA VAL A 238 -2.29 24.32 -0.37
C VAL A 238 -2.12 24.13 1.13
N TYR A 239 -2.06 22.89 1.59
CA TYR A 239 -1.90 22.55 3.01
C TYR A 239 -0.62 23.12 3.60
N GLU A 240 0.51 22.95 2.93
CA GLU A 240 1.82 23.46 3.36
C GLU A 240 1.90 24.99 3.27
N ALA A 241 1.26 25.60 2.27
CA ALA A 241 1.21 27.05 2.13
C ALA A 241 0.25 27.74 3.12
N SER A 242 -0.57 26.97 3.85
CA SER A 242 -1.55 27.48 4.81
C SER A 242 -1.01 27.48 6.24
N GLU A 243 -1.25 28.57 6.96
CA GLU A 243 -0.75 28.80 8.32
C GLU A 243 -1.91 28.92 9.32
N VAL A 244 -1.95 28.01 10.29
CA VAL A 244 -2.91 28.08 11.40
C VAL A 244 -2.48 29.17 12.38
N LYS A 245 -3.39 30.09 12.67
CA LYS A 245 -3.22 31.16 13.68
C LYS A 245 -3.60 30.66 15.06
N GLU A 246 -4.69 29.91 15.13
CA GLU A 246 -5.26 29.37 16.35
C GLU A 246 -6.08 28.13 16.00
N TYR A 247 -6.04 27.11 16.86
CA TYR A 247 -6.88 25.94 16.71
C TYR A 247 -8.17 26.09 17.52
N PRO A 248 -9.37 25.91 16.92
CA PRO A 248 -10.61 25.85 17.67
C PRO A 248 -10.62 24.69 18.67
N GLU A 249 -10.69 24.99 19.98
CA GLU A 249 -10.59 23.98 21.06
C GLU A 249 -11.62 22.85 20.91
N LYS A 250 -12.84 23.18 20.48
CA LYS A 250 -13.91 22.19 20.27
C LYS A 250 -13.51 21.18 19.19
N ASP A 251 -13.06 21.66 18.03
CA ASP A 251 -12.73 20.82 16.90
C ASP A 251 -11.50 19.95 17.20
N VAL A 252 -10.50 20.49 17.92
CA VAL A 252 -9.33 19.70 18.38
C VAL A 252 -9.74 18.58 19.31
N LYS A 253 -10.60 18.89 20.30
CA LYS A 253 -11.04 17.88 21.26
C LYS A 253 -11.86 16.77 20.60
N GLU A 254 -12.71 17.11 19.63
CA GLU A 254 -13.48 16.13 18.87
C GLU A 254 -12.58 15.23 18.02
N ALA A 255 -11.62 15.82 17.29
CA ALA A 255 -10.67 15.06 16.47
C ALA A 255 -9.73 14.17 17.32
N TYR A 256 -9.31 14.64 18.49
CA TYR A 256 -8.54 13.85 19.45
C TYR A 256 -9.32 12.61 19.90
N ALA A 257 -10.57 12.80 20.32
CA ALA A 257 -11.43 11.71 20.79
C ALA A 257 -11.79 10.73 19.67
N GLU A 258 -11.92 11.22 18.43
CA GLU A 258 -12.12 10.39 17.24
C GLU A 258 -10.96 9.42 17.04
N PHE A 259 -9.72 9.92 17.02
CA PHE A 259 -8.53 9.08 16.87
C PHE A 259 -8.36 8.10 18.03
N GLU A 260 -8.56 8.57 19.25
CA GLU A 260 -8.51 7.70 20.43
C GLU A 260 -9.54 6.56 20.33
N THR A 261 -10.76 6.85 19.86
CA THR A 261 -11.82 5.86 19.66
C THR A 261 -11.47 4.88 18.53
N GLN A 262 -10.85 5.37 17.46
CA GLN A 262 -10.38 4.54 16.36
C GLN A 262 -9.34 3.52 16.83
N VAL A 263 -8.32 3.97 17.56
CA VAL A 263 -7.27 3.10 18.09
C VAL A 263 -7.84 2.09 19.10
N LYS A 264 -8.76 2.51 19.97
CA LYS A 264 -9.50 1.59 20.85
C LYS A 264 -10.28 0.53 20.07
N SER A 265 -10.88 0.90 18.94
CA SER A 265 -11.63 -0.03 18.10
C SER A 265 -10.73 -1.05 17.42
N TYR A 266 -9.51 -0.66 17.01
CA TYR A 266 -8.51 -1.59 16.49
C TYR A 266 -7.99 -2.54 17.58
N ALA A 267 -7.68 -2.02 18.76
CA ALA A 267 -7.28 -2.86 19.90
C ALA A 267 -8.33 -3.93 20.20
N LYS A 268 -9.61 -3.55 20.26
CA LYS A 268 -10.72 -4.48 20.49
C LYS A 268 -10.89 -5.53 19.39
N GLN A 269 -10.66 -5.18 18.13
CA GLN A 269 -10.68 -6.16 17.03
C GLN A 269 -9.57 -7.22 17.20
N GLY A 270 -8.43 -6.82 17.77
CA GLY A 270 -7.36 -7.73 18.18
C GLY A 270 -7.60 -8.45 19.51
N GLY A 271 -8.76 -8.24 20.16
CA GLY A 271 -9.07 -8.83 21.47
C GLY A 271 -8.25 -8.25 22.63
N MET A 272 -7.68 -7.06 22.45
CA MET A 272 -6.87 -6.36 23.46
C MET A 272 -7.60 -5.12 23.98
N GLU A 273 -7.35 -4.77 25.24
CA GLU A 273 -7.64 -3.42 25.72
C GLU A 273 -6.59 -2.44 25.18
N LEU A 274 -6.86 -1.13 25.25
CA LEU A 274 -5.99 -0.11 24.65
C LEU A 274 -4.58 -0.18 25.22
N GLU A 275 -4.45 -0.32 26.54
CA GLU A 275 -3.16 -0.35 27.23
C GLU A 275 -2.30 -1.52 26.77
N ASP A 276 -2.88 -2.72 26.67
CA ASP A 276 -2.18 -3.92 26.19
C ASP A 276 -1.78 -3.78 24.71
N TYR A 277 -2.64 -3.16 23.91
CA TYR A 277 -2.35 -2.86 22.51
C TYR A 277 -1.15 -1.91 22.39
N LEU A 278 -1.15 -0.79 23.11
CA LEU A 278 -0.03 0.16 23.10
C LEU A 278 1.27 -0.49 23.58
N GLU A 279 1.24 -1.31 24.63
CA GLU A 279 2.41 -2.06 25.11
C GLU A 279 2.94 -3.03 24.04
N SER A 280 2.05 -3.74 23.33
CA SER A 280 2.43 -4.64 22.23
C SER A 280 3.14 -3.91 21.08
N GLN A 281 2.77 -2.64 20.85
CA GLN A 281 3.38 -1.76 19.85
C GLN A 281 4.59 -0.99 20.39
N GLN A 282 4.97 -1.18 21.66
CA GLN A 282 6.03 -0.45 22.36
C GLN A 282 5.80 1.07 22.38
N VAL A 283 4.53 1.50 22.38
CA VAL A 283 4.12 2.91 22.46
C VAL A 283 3.77 3.24 23.91
N SER A 284 4.37 4.30 24.45
CA SER A 284 3.99 4.80 25.78
C SER A 284 2.68 5.58 25.72
N GLN A 285 1.98 5.66 26.86
CA GLN A 285 0.78 6.51 26.98
C GLN A 285 1.05 7.97 26.57
N GLU A 286 2.19 8.53 26.98
CA GLU A 286 2.59 9.90 26.61
C GLU A 286 2.81 10.05 25.10
N ALA A 287 3.45 9.07 24.45
CA ALA A 287 3.64 9.08 23.00
C ALA A 287 2.32 8.92 22.25
N PHE A 288 1.37 8.13 22.79
CA PHE A 288 0.03 8.02 22.25
C PHE A 288 -0.77 9.32 22.38
N GLU A 289 -0.66 10.01 23.51
CA GLU A 289 -1.27 11.34 23.70
C GLU A 289 -0.68 12.39 22.73
N GLU A 290 0.65 12.37 22.51
CA GLU A 290 1.31 13.20 21.48
C GLU A 290 0.76 12.89 20.08
N GLN A 291 0.61 11.61 19.72
CA GLN A 291 0.02 11.20 18.44
C GLN A 291 -1.44 11.65 18.28
N CYS A 292 -2.27 11.51 19.32
CA CYS A 292 -3.64 11.99 19.31
C CYS A 292 -3.70 13.51 19.09
N GLN A 293 -2.80 14.26 19.73
CA GLN A 293 -2.72 15.71 19.57
C GLN A 293 -2.26 16.10 18.16
N GLU A 294 -1.20 15.48 17.63
CA GLU A 294 -0.70 15.72 16.27
C GLU A 294 -1.76 15.41 15.21
N TYR A 295 -2.48 14.29 15.36
CA TYR A 295 -3.61 13.94 14.51
C TYR A 295 -4.70 15.01 14.57
N ALA A 296 -5.10 15.40 15.78
CA ALA A 296 -6.16 16.38 15.98
C ALA A 296 -5.83 17.72 15.34
N GLU A 297 -4.61 18.23 15.53
CA GLU A 297 -4.14 19.47 14.92
C GLU A 297 -4.12 19.38 13.39
N ALA A 298 -3.59 18.29 12.82
CA ALA A 298 -3.57 18.09 11.37
C ALA A 298 -4.99 18.01 10.78
N ARG A 299 -5.89 17.26 11.43
CA ARG A 299 -7.29 17.11 11.01
C ARG A 299 -8.04 18.44 11.07
N VAL A 300 -7.86 19.21 12.14
CA VAL A 300 -8.49 20.53 12.28
C VAL A 300 -7.91 21.52 11.28
N LYS A 301 -6.60 21.52 11.03
CA LYS A 301 -5.99 22.34 9.97
C LYS A 301 -6.61 22.03 8.61
N GLN A 302 -6.73 20.75 8.24
CA GLN A 302 -7.39 20.32 7.01
C GLN A 302 -8.83 20.85 6.94
N ASN A 303 -9.63 20.67 7.98
CA ASN A 303 -11.03 21.10 7.98
C ASN A 303 -11.17 22.63 7.90
N LEU A 304 -10.26 23.39 8.51
CA LEU A 304 -10.22 24.85 8.40
C LEU A 304 -9.89 25.32 6.98
N ILE A 305 -8.89 24.71 6.32
CA ILE A 305 -8.56 24.99 4.92
C ILE A 305 -9.76 24.68 4.04
N LEU A 306 -10.31 23.47 4.20
CA LEU A 306 -11.45 22.98 3.46
C LEU A 306 -12.66 23.93 3.59
N GLN A 307 -13.08 24.23 4.82
CA GLN A 307 -14.20 25.15 5.06
C GLN A 307 -13.91 26.55 4.51
N GLY A 308 -12.70 27.07 4.65
CA GLY A 308 -12.39 28.41 4.18
C GLY A 308 -12.38 28.55 2.66
N ILE A 309 -11.92 27.52 1.93
CA ILE A 309 -12.06 27.48 0.46
C ILE A 309 -13.54 27.35 0.08
N MET A 310 -14.30 26.50 0.77
CA MET A 310 -15.74 26.39 0.53
C MET A 310 -16.47 27.71 0.74
N ASP A 311 -16.17 28.42 1.85
CA ASP A 311 -16.74 29.73 2.17
C ASP A 311 -16.35 30.79 1.13
N ALA A 312 -15.09 30.80 0.67
CA ALA A 312 -14.58 31.76 -0.30
C ALA A 312 -15.16 31.59 -1.70
N GLU A 313 -15.41 30.34 -2.10
CA GLU A 313 -15.83 29.99 -3.46
C GLU A 313 -17.33 29.69 -3.57
N GLY A 314 -18.04 29.68 -2.44
CA GLY A 314 -19.48 29.40 -2.40
C GLY A 314 -19.82 27.93 -2.69
N ILE A 315 -18.90 27.01 -2.38
CA ILE A 315 -19.11 25.56 -2.49
C ILE A 315 -19.94 25.10 -1.29
N THR A 316 -21.00 24.32 -1.52
CA THR A 316 -21.81 23.76 -0.42
C THR A 316 -22.01 22.26 -0.60
N LEU A 317 -22.33 21.55 0.48
CA LEU A 317 -22.54 20.09 0.45
C LEU A 317 -23.85 19.68 -0.22
N GLU A 318 -24.72 20.66 -0.50
CA GLU A 318 -26.05 20.47 -1.07
C GLU A 318 -26.17 20.97 -2.52
N ASP A 319 -25.10 21.53 -3.09
CA ASP A 319 -25.09 21.97 -4.48
C ASP A 319 -25.06 20.77 -5.46
N LYS A 320 -25.31 21.06 -6.75
CA LYS A 320 -25.42 20.03 -7.79
C LYS A 320 -24.16 19.16 -7.90
N GLU A 321 -22.98 19.73 -7.74
CA GLU A 321 -21.72 19.01 -7.88
C GLU A 321 -21.43 18.15 -6.64
N SER A 322 -21.79 18.62 -5.44
CA SER A 322 -21.75 17.79 -4.23
C SER A 322 -22.69 16.59 -4.31
N LEU A 323 -23.90 16.78 -4.87
CA LEU A 323 -24.81 15.66 -5.10
C LEU A 323 -24.25 14.64 -6.09
N ALA A 324 -23.51 15.08 -7.12
CA ALA A 324 -22.83 14.17 -8.03
C ALA A 324 -21.71 13.38 -7.32
N VAL A 325 -20.96 14.02 -6.41
CA VAL A 325 -19.98 13.33 -5.56
C VAL A 325 -20.65 12.30 -4.64
N GLN A 326 -21.82 12.62 -4.07
CA GLN A 326 -22.58 11.66 -3.25
C GLN A 326 -22.96 10.42 -4.06
N ASP A 327 -23.47 10.59 -5.29
CA ASP A 327 -23.82 9.48 -6.17
C ASP A 327 -22.59 8.63 -6.54
N GLU A 328 -21.44 9.27 -6.78
CA GLU A 328 -20.16 8.60 -7.05
C GLU A 328 -19.69 7.77 -5.85
N LEU A 329 -19.78 8.32 -4.64
CA LEU A 329 -19.45 7.59 -3.40
C LEU A 329 -20.39 6.39 -3.21
N ILE A 330 -21.69 6.55 -3.45
CA ILE A 330 -22.67 5.45 -3.34
C ILE A 330 -22.30 4.30 -4.28
N GLN A 331 -21.94 4.62 -5.54
CA GLN A 331 -21.53 3.63 -6.53
C GLN A 331 -20.21 2.95 -6.15
N THR A 332 -19.23 3.73 -5.73
CA THR A 332 -17.88 3.26 -5.37
C THR A 332 -17.92 2.29 -4.20
N TYR A 333 -18.70 2.59 -3.17
CA TYR A 333 -18.85 1.73 -1.99
C TYR A 333 -19.91 0.63 -2.15
N GLY A 334 -20.64 0.61 -3.28
CA GLY A 334 -21.67 -0.40 -3.56
C GLY A 334 -22.82 -0.40 -2.56
N VAL A 335 -23.12 0.75 -1.95
CA VAL A 335 -24.20 0.91 -0.98
C VAL A 335 -25.51 1.35 -1.64
N GLN A 336 -26.62 1.26 -0.91
CA GLN A 336 -27.94 1.60 -1.47
C GLN A 336 -28.16 3.11 -1.63
N ASP A 337 -27.72 3.90 -0.64
CA ASP A 337 -27.93 5.34 -0.56
C ASP A 337 -26.90 5.99 0.37
N LEU A 338 -26.91 7.32 0.46
CA LEU A 338 -26.01 8.08 1.33
C LEU A 338 -26.23 7.77 2.82
N ALA A 339 -27.45 7.43 3.23
CA ALA A 339 -27.75 7.12 4.63
C ALA A 339 -26.99 5.86 5.07
N ALA A 340 -26.86 4.85 4.21
CA ALA A 340 -26.05 3.67 4.49
C ALA A 340 -24.55 4.00 4.67
N LEU A 341 -24.02 4.98 3.93
CA LEU A 341 -22.65 5.48 4.15
C LEU A 341 -22.53 6.22 5.49
N ILE A 342 -23.49 7.09 5.80
CA ILE A 342 -23.53 7.85 7.05
C ILE A 342 -23.66 6.91 8.27
N ASP A 343 -24.48 5.85 8.17
CA ASP A 343 -24.62 4.85 9.23
C ASP A 343 -23.31 4.09 9.49
N THR A 344 -22.49 3.90 8.45
CA THR A 344 -21.24 3.16 8.54
C THR A 344 -20.07 4.03 9.00
N TYR A 345 -19.94 5.23 8.45
CA TYR A 345 -18.76 6.09 8.60
C TYR A 345 -19.02 7.35 9.45
N GLY A 346 -20.28 7.67 9.74
CA GLY A 346 -20.70 8.87 10.44
C GLY A 346 -20.92 10.07 9.50
N GLN A 347 -21.89 10.92 9.86
CA GLN A 347 -22.28 12.10 9.08
C GLN A 347 -21.09 13.03 8.80
N THR A 348 -20.35 13.41 9.85
CA THR A 348 -19.20 14.32 9.74
C THR A 348 -18.14 13.79 8.77
N SER A 349 -17.82 12.50 8.83
CA SER A 349 -16.81 11.89 7.96
C SER A 349 -17.23 11.91 6.49
N VAL A 350 -18.50 11.61 6.22
CA VAL A 350 -19.07 11.65 4.87
C VAL A 350 -19.10 13.09 4.34
N ASP A 351 -19.52 14.05 5.16
CA ASP A 351 -19.56 15.47 4.81
C ASP A 351 -18.17 16.03 4.49
N ILE A 352 -17.17 15.70 5.32
CA ILE A 352 -15.77 16.06 5.06
C ILE A 352 -15.26 15.41 3.77
N THR A 353 -15.62 14.16 3.49
CA THR A 353 -15.20 13.46 2.26
C THR A 353 -15.77 14.14 1.01
N ILE A 354 -17.05 14.49 1.02
CA ILE A 354 -17.69 15.21 -0.09
C ILE A 354 -17.04 16.58 -0.27
N GLY A 355 -16.86 17.32 0.83
CA GLY A 355 -16.20 18.64 0.81
C GLY A 355 -14.78 18.55 0.24
N LEU A 356 -13.99 17.58 0.71
CA LEU A 356 -12.61 17.40 0.28
C LEU A 356 -12.53 17.13 -1.23
N ILE A 357 -13.31 16.19 -1.75
CA ILE A 357 -13.36 15.89 -3.19
C ILE A 357 -13.75 17.14 -4.00
N ARG A 358 -14.74 17.91 -3.51
CA ARG A 358 -15.16 19.15 -4.18
C ARG A 358 -14.07 20.21 -4.21
N VAL A 359 -13.37 20.42 -3.09
CA VAL A 359 -12.29 21.39 -3.02
C VAL A 359 -11.07 20.95 -3.80
N GLU A 360 -10.69 19.68 -3.77
CA GLU A 360 -9.59 19.13 -4.58
C GLU A 360 -9.87 19.29 -6.09
N ARG A 361 -11.09 18.95 -6.54
CA ARG A 361 -11.56 19.21 -7.92
C ARG A 361 -11.44 20.68 -8.26
N PHE A 362 -11.94 21.56 -7.39
CA PHE A 362 -11.85 22.99 -7.61
C PHE A 362 -10.40 23.49 -7.72
N ILE A 363 -9.49 23.02 -6.84
CA ILE A 363 -8.08 23.41 -6.86
C ILE A 363 -7.44 23.01 -8.19
N VAL A 364 -7.62 21.76 -8.62
CA VAL A 364 -7.03 21.25 -9.88
C VAL A 364 -7.65 21.92 -11.10
N GLU A 365 -8.96 22.15 -11.15
CA GLU A 365 -9.64 22.87 -12.23
C GLU A 365 -9.14 24.32 -12.39
N ASN A 366 -8.64 24.91 -11.31
CA ASN A 366 -8.08 26.26 -11.29
C ASN A 366 -6.54 26.28 -11.31
N ALA A 367 -5.88 25.14 -11.53
CA ALA A 367 -4.42 25.03 -11.62
C ALA A 367 -3.92 25.10 -13.07
N ASN A 368 -2.63 25.38 -13.23
CA ASN A 368 -1.90 25.24 -14.49
C ASN A 368 -1.26 23.84 -14.49
N VAL A 369 -1.93 22.87 -15.11
CA VAL A 369 -1.46 21.48 -15.19
C VAL A 369 -0.66 21.27 -16.48
N GLU A 370 0.60 20.84 -16.34
CA GLU A 370 1.42 20.34 -17.44
C GLU A 370 1.31 18.81 -17.50
N GLU A 371 0.82 18.27 -18.61
CA GLU A 371 0.77 16.82 -18.83
C GLU A 371 2.07 16.31 -19.45
N LYS A 372 2.64 15.27 -18.83
CA LYS A 372 3.85 14.59 -19.30
C LYS A 372 3.59 13.10 -19.40
N ILE A 373 4.18 12.49 -20.42
CA ILE A 373 4.19 11.04 -20.58
C ILE A 373 5.58 10.55 -20.20
N SER A 374 5.66 9.63 -19.23
CA SER A 374 6.91 8.94 -18.90
C SER A 374 7.09 7.75 -19.86
N GLU A 375 8.20 7.76 -20.61
CA GLU A 375 8.53 6.69 -21.57
C GLU A 375 9.46 5.60 -20.99
N ASN A 376 9.77 5.62 -19.69
CA ASN A 376 10.55 4.56 -19.04
C ASN A 376 9.83 4.06 -17.79
N GLY A 377 9.51 2.76 -17.76
CA GLY A 377 8.99 2.00 -16.61
C GLY A 377 9.97 1.87 -15.44
N THR A 378 10.69 2.94 -15.12
CA THR A 378 11.49 3.12 -13.91
C THR A 378 11.40 4.57 -13.48
N VAL A 379 10.28 4.96 -12.88
CA VAL A 379 10.30 6.08 -11.93
C VAL A 379 10.05 5.50 -10.56
N GLY A 380 11.15 5.13 -9.90
CA GLY A 380 11.17 5.15 -8.45
C GLY A 380 10.72 6.53 -7.99
N VAL A 381 9.74 6.55 -7.09
CA VAL A 381 9.24 7.73 -6.38
C VAL A 381 10.43 8.56 -5.91
N SER A 382 10.75 9.62 -6.65
CA SER A 382 11.75 10.59 -6.27
C SER A 382 11.02 11.81 -5.72
N GLY A 383 10.65 11.73 -4.44
CA GLY A 383 9.78 12.72 -3.82
C GLY A 383 9.62 12.67 -2.29
N ASN A 384 10.66 12.21 -1.58
CA ASN A 384 10.93 12.46 -0.15
C ASN A 384 10.21 11.57 0.90
N GLY A 385 10.86 10.45 1.27
CA GLY A 385 10.50 9.69 2.46
C GLY A 385 11.13 8.29 2.57
N SER A 386 12.46 8.24 2.71
CA SER A 386 13.24 7.15 3.35
C SER A 386 12.60 5.76 3.44
N VAL A 387 12.84 4.89 2.46
CA VAL A 387 12.81 3.44 2.68
C VAL A 387 14.25 2.98 2.87
N SER A 388 14.55 2.42 4.04
CA SER A 388 15.80 1.72 4.31
C SER A 388 15.93 0.53 3.35
N ALA A 389 16.95 0.57 2.51
CA ALA A 389 17.53 -0.62 1.90
C ALA A 389 18.99 -0.70 2.39
N GLU A 390 19.21 -1.47 3.46
CA GLU A 390 20.46 -2.19 3.64
C GLU A 390 20.42 -3.32 2.60
N GLY A 391 21.40 -3.60 1.74
CA GLY A 391 22.79 -3.23 1.67
C GLY A 391 23.48 -4.47 1.11
N GLU A 392 23.75 -4.52 -0.20
CA GLU A 392 24.57 -5.58 -0.79
C GLU A 392 25.44 -4.99 -1.89
N GLU A 393 26.74 -4.91 -1.58
CA GLU A 393 27.80 -4.57 -2.51
C GLU A 393 27.98 -5.70 -3.52
N ALA A 394 27.62 -5.44 -4.79
CA ALA A 394 28.07 -6.28 -5.90
C ALA A 394 29.43 -5.76 -6.39
N VAL A 395 30.47 -6.52 -6.07
CA VAL A 395 31.83 -6.40 -6.61
C VAL A 395 31.82 -6.91 -8.05
N GLU A 396 32.07 -6.04 -9.02
CA GLU A 396 32.38 -6.44 -10.41
C GLU A 396 33.82 -7.00 -10.45
N GLU A 397 33.95 -8.32 -10.56
CA GLU A 397 35.16 -8.96 -11.09
C GLU A 397 35.08 -9.02 -12.62
N THR A 398 36.03 -8.36 -13.28
CA THR A 398 36.36 -8.62 -14.69
C THR A 398 37.69 -9.38 -14.76
N GLU A 399 37.64 -10.67 -15.15
CA GLU A 399 38.76 -11.36 -15.81
C GLU A 399 39.09 -10.61 -17.12
N GLY A 400 40.31 -10.50 -17.64
CA GLY A 400 41.64 -11.03 -17.38
C GLY A 400 42.44 -10.81 -18.67
N THR A 401 43.76 -10.59 -18.59
CA THR A 401 44.74 -11.08 -19.60
C THR A 401 46.18 -10.71 -19.20
N GLU A 402 47.05 -11.69 -19.44
CA GLU A 402 48.49 -11.74 -19.22
C GLU A 402 49.28 -10.57 -19.85
N GLU A 403 50.39 -10.15 -19.23
CA GLU A 403 51.75 -10.36 -19.77
C GLU A 403 52.87 -9.78 -18.86
N THR A 404 53.79 -10.67 -18.50
CA THR A 404 55.26 -10.48 -18.37
C THR A 404 55.90 -9.55 -17.31
N SER A 405 56.68 -10.21 -16.42
CA SER A 405 57.87 -9.76 -15.66
C SER A 405 59.07 -9.50 -16.62
N PRO A 406 60.30 -9.03 -16.23
CA PRO A 406 60.87 -8.85 -14.88
C PRO A 406 61.86 -7.64 -14.70
N GLU A 407 62.58 -7.65 -13.56
CA GLU A 407 63.84 -6.94 -13.22
C GLU A 407 63.72 -5.45 -12.81
N GLU A 408 64.45 -4.90 -11.84
CA GLU A 408 65.77 -5.23 -11.28
C GLU A 408 65.98 -4.54 -9.90
N THR A 409 66.64 -5.26 -8.98
CA THR A 409 67.67 -4.85 -7.98
C THR A 409 67.78 -3.43 -7.38
N ALA A 410 67.96 -3.39 -6.04
CA ALA A 410 69.14 -2.88 -5.29
C ALA A 410 68.70 -2.41 -3.87
N SER A 411 69.05 -3.11 -2.79
CA SER A 411 70.13 -2.75 -1.82
C SER A 411 70.23 -1.24 -1.55
N GLU A 412 70.18 -0.72 -0.34
CA GLU A 412 71.10 -0.85 0.81
C GLU A 412 70.74 0.43 1.63
N GLU A 413 70.50 0.49 2.93
CA GLU A 413 71.42 0.42 4.06
C GLU A 413 70.58 0.82 5.30
N THR A 414 70.68 0.07 6.38
CA THR A 414 70.51 0.60 7.74
C THR A 414 71.84 1.19 8.21
N PRO A 415 71.85 2.22 9.07
CA PRO A 415 72.17 1.91 10.47
C PRO A 415 71.39 2.72 11.53
N THR A 416 70.95 1.98 12.55
CA THR A 416 71.30 2.13 13.98
C THR A 416 71.09 3.47 14.71
N VAL A 417 70.06 3.48 15.58
CA VAL A 417 70.01 3.79 17.04
C VAL A 417 70.91 4.90 17.63
N GLU A 418 70.27 5.87 18.30
CA GLU A 418 70.48 6.42 19.66
C GLU A 418 69.46 7.59 19.84
N GLN A 419 68.66 7.78 20.90
CA GLN A 419 68.60 7.35 22.30
C GLN A 419 67.15 7.10 22.73
#